data_AF-A0A820EUP5-F1
#
_entry.id   AF-A0A820EUP5-F1
#
_cell.length_a   1.000
_cell.length_b   1.000
_cell.length_c   1.000
_cell.angle_alpha   90.00
_cell.angle_beta   90.00
_cell.angle_gamma   90.00
#
_symmetry.space_group_name_H-M   'P 1'
#
loop_
_entity.id
_entity.type
_entity.pdbx_description
1 polymer ?
#
loop_
_entity_poly.entity_id
_entity_poly.type
_entity_poly.pdbx_seq_one_letter_code
_entity_poly.pdbx_strand_id
1 'polypeptide(L)'
;MRSHTRSRTSDAYLLAKLHKLNQPVRPSICSFNSYNYNTAKYLAKLLAFAITCNKSYIKDSFELPEKIKRYKTTPKLMCSFD
;
A
#
# COMPACT_ATOMS: atom_id res chain seq x y z
N MET A 1 -13.31 -24.81 -0.90
CA MET A 1 -13.86 -23.69 -0.10
C MET A 1 -12.93 -23.43 1.08
N ARG A 2 -12.32 -22.24 1.19
CA ARG A 2 -11.46 -21.88 2.33
C ARG A 2 -12.35 -21.42 3.49
N SER A 3 -12.23 -22.04 4.66
CA SER A 3 -13.07 -21.81 5.84
C SER A 3 -12.83 -20.42 6.44
N HIS A 4 -13.91 -19.72 6.76
CA HIS A 4 -13.91 -18.28 7.10
C HIS A 4 -13.54 -17.94 8.56
N THR A 5 -13.21 -18.92 9.41
CA THR A 5 -13.33 -18.75 10.87
C THR A 5 -12.07 -18.97 11.70
N ARG A 6 -10.85 -18.95 11.12
CA ARG A 6 -9.62 -18.94 11.94
C ARG A 6 -8.60 -17.91 11.45
N SER A 7 -8.04 -17.17 12.41
CA SER A 7 -6.83 -16.36 12.22
C SER A 7 -5.73 -17.25 11.64
N ARG A 8 -5.25 -16.92 10.43
CA ARG A 8 -4.24 -17.71 9.71
C ARG A 8 -2.94 -16.93 9.54
N THR A 9 -1.84 -17.63 9.33
CA THR A 9 -0.58 -17.04 8.84
C THR A 9 -0.76 -16.50 7.43
N SER A 10 0.15 -15.61 7.02
CA SER A 10 0.22 -15.13 5.64
C SER A 10 0.67 -16.25 4.71
N ASP A 11 0.16 -16.24 3.48
CA ASP A 11 0.56 -17.16 2.42
C ASP A 11 1.73 -16.53 1.64
N ALA A 12 2.80 -17.27 1.38
CA ALA A 12 3.90 -16.81 0.50
C ALA A 12 3.82 -17.52 -0.85
N TYR A 13 4.05 -16.79 -1.93
CA TYR A 13 4.09 -17.33 -3.30
C TYR A 13 5.10 -16.57 -4.16
N LEU A 14 5.56 -17.22 -5.22
CA LEU A 14 6.49 -16.64 -6.19
C LEU A 14 5.73 -16.19 -7.44
N LEU A 15 5.89 -14.93 -7.82
CA LEU A 15 5.36 -14.38 -9.06
C LEU A 15 6.42 -14.44 -10.15
N ALA A 16 6.14 -15.13 -11.25
CA ALA A 16 7.06 -15.19 -12.37
C ALA A 16 7.25 -13.81 -13.04
N LYS A 17 8.49 -13.38 -13.19
CA LYS A 17 8.91 -12.19 -13.94
C LYS A 17 9.42 -12.63 -15.31
N LEU A 18 8.49 -12.82 -16.26
CA LEU A 18 8.84 -13.26 -17.63
C LEU A 18 9.70 -12.26 -18.41
N HIS A 19 9.73 -10.99 -18.00
CA HIS A 19 10.41 -9.90 -18.69
C HIS A 19 11.81 -9.57 -18.15
N LYS A 20 12.33 -10.31 -17.15
CA LYS A 20 13.67 -10.09 -16.59
C LYS A 20 14.51 -11.35 -16.75
N LEU A 21 15.50 -11.28 -17.63
CA LEU A 21 16.53 -12.32 -17.76
C LEU A 21 17.26 -12.46 -16.41
N ASN A 22 17.54 -13.69 -15.98
CA ASN A 22 18.25 -14.03 -14.73
C ASN A 22 17.55 -13.64 -13.40
N GLN A 23 16.34 -13.07 -13.42
CA GLN A 23 15.52 -12.85 -12.22
C GLN A 23 14.08 -13.33 -12.44
N PRO A 24 13.86 -14.66 -12.51
CA PRO A 24 12.63 -15.23 -13.04
C PRO A 24 11.45 -15.12 -12.07
N VAL A 25 11.67 -14.81 -10.78
CA VAL A 25 10.61 -14.78 -9.77
C VAL A 25 10.74 -13.60 -8.81
N ARG A 26 9.59 -13.07 -8.40
CA ARG A 26 9.43 -12.09 -7.33
C ARG A 26 8.71 -12.78 -6.16
N PRO A 27 9.34 -12.91 -4.98
CA PRO A 27 8.63 -13.36 -3.80
C PRO A 27 7.55 -12.34 -3.42
N SER A 28 6.36 -12.84 -3.10
CA SER A 28 5.20 -12.05 -2.68
C SER A 28 4.52 -12.71 -1.49
N ILE A 29 4.04 -11.90 -0.56
CA ILE A 29 3.35 -12.36 0.66
C ILE A 29 1.90 -11.88 0.59
N CYS A 30 0.95 -12.82 0.51
CA CYS A 30 -0.47 -12.56 0.68
C CYS A 30 -0.82 -12.60 2.16
N SER A 31 -0.94 -11.41 2.75
CA SER A 31 -1.39 -11.28 4.15
C SER A 31 -2.91 -11.21 4.29
N PHE A 32 -3.68 -11.37 3.20
CA PHE A 32 -5.14 -11.20 3.24
C PHE A 32 -5.80 -12.14 4.26
N ASN A 33 -6.56 -11.54 5.17
CA ASN A 33 -7.23 -12.22 6.28
C ASN A 33 -6.29 -12.99 7.24
N SER A 34 -5.00 -12.63 7.26
CA SER A 34 -4.08 -13.09 8.31
C SER A 34 -4.33 -12.35 9.63
N TYR A 35 -3.86 -12.90 10.76
CA TYR A 35 -3.96 -12.22 12.06
C TYR A 35 -3.31 -10.83 12.04
N ASN A 36 -2.15 -10.69 11.40
CA ASN A 36 -1.45 -9.42 11.23
C ASN A 36 -2.24 -8.43 10.39
N TYR A 37 -2.93 -8.89 9.34
CA TYR A 37 -3.74 -8.00 8.50
C TYR A 37 -4.94 -7.43 9.26
N ASN A 38 -5.65 -8.25 10.03
CA ASN A 38 -6.83 -7.79 10.77
C ASN A 38 -6.44 -6.83 11.91
N THR A 39 -5.36 -7.11 12.62
CA THR A 39 -4.81 -6.21 13.67
C THR A 39 -4.34 -4.89 13.07
N ALA A 40 -3.55 -4.93 11.98
CA ALA A 40 -3.11 -3.71 11.28
C ALA A 40 -4.30 -2.89 10.75
N LYS A 41 -5.32 -3.53 10.18
CA LYS A 41 -6.53 -2.86 9.70
C LYS A 41 -7.32 -2.20 10.83
N TYR A 42 -7.40 -2.84 11.99
CA TYR A 42 -8.04 -2.26 13.17
C TYR A 42 -7.25 -1.05 13.69
N LEU A 43 -5.93 -1.18 13.83
CA LEU A 43 -5.05 -0.08 14.27
C LEU A 43 -5.12 1.12 13.30
N ALA A 44 -5.08 0.87 11.99
CA ALA A 44 -5.21 1.91 10.98
C ALA A 44 -6.53 2.69 11.10
N LYS A 45 -7.64 2.03 11.47
CA LYS A 45 -8.92 2.71 11.73
C LYS A 45 -8.85 3.62 12.95
N LEU A 46 -8.19 3.19 14.03
CA LEU A 46 -8.02 4.01 15.23
C LEU A 46 -7.16 5.25 14.95
N LEU A 47 -6.09 5.09 14.16
CA LEU A 47 -5.17 6.17 13.81
C LEU A 47 -5.71 7.09 12.69
N ALA A 48 -6.77 6.68 11.98
CA ALA A 48 -7.30 7.41 10.83
C ALA A 48 -7.59 8.88 11.14
N PHE A 49 -8.20 9.17 12.30
CA PHE A 49 -8.50 10.54 12.72
C PHE A 49 -7.22 11.40 12.81
N ALA A 50 -6.20 10.93 13.53
CA ALA A 50 -4.95 11.66 13.71
C ALA A 50 -4.22 11.91 12.37
N ILE A 51 -4.27 10.94 11.45
CA ILE A 51 -3.68 11.06 10.12
C ILE A 51 -4.42 12.10 9.27
N THR A 52 -5.76 12.09 9.30
CA THR A 52 -6.60 12.99 8.49
C THR A 52 -6.53 14.47 8.91
N CYS A 53 -6.20 14.76 10.17
CA CYS A 53 -6.03 16.13 10.65
C CYS A 53 -4.76 16.83 10.11
N ASN A 54 -3.84 16.08 9.50
CA ASN A 54 -2.60 16.65 8.98
C ASN A 54 -2.84 17.44 7.68
N LYS A 55 -2.30 18.66 7.59
CA LYS A 55 -2.37 19.49 6.37
C LYS A 55 -1.78 18.80 5.14
N SER A 56 -0.81 17.91 5.33
CA SER A 56 -0.18 17.13 4.25
C SER A 56 -0.95 15.87 3.88
N TYR A 57 -2.02 15.52 4.60
CA TYR A 57 -2.81 14.32 4.31
C TYR A 57 -3.39 14.32 2.91
N ILE A 58 -3.24 13.20 2.20
CA ILE A 58 -3.80 12.94 0.87
C ILE A 58 -4.58 11.63 1.00
N LYS A 59 -5.87 11.66 0.68
CA LYS A 59 -6.78 10.52 0.83
C LYS A 59 -6.47 9.40 -0.18
N ASP A 60 -6.27 9.78 -1.44
CA ASP A 60 -6.07 8.84 -2.53
C ASP A 60 -5.22 9.45 -3.67
N SER A 61 -4.82 8.60 -4.61
CA SER A 61 -4.03 8.99 -5.77
C SER A 61 -4.75 9.97 -6.70
N PHE A 62 -6.08 10.12 -6.59
CA PHE A 62 -6.88 11.05 -7.38
C PHE A 62 -6.93 12.45 -6.74
N GLU A 63 -6.90 12.54 -5.41
CA GLU A 63 -6.80 13.82 -4.69
C GLU A 63 -5.40 14.43 -4.81
N LEU A 64 -4.36 13.60 -4.91
CA LEU A 64 -2.97 14.06 -5.07
C LEU A 64 -2.79 15.10 -6.18
N PRO A 65 -3.17 14.85 -7.46
CA PRO A 65 -3.00 15.84 -8.53
C PRO A 65 -3.82 17.11 -8.30
N GLU A 66 -5.02 17.00 -7.73
CA GLU A 66 -5.85 18.17 -7.37
C GLU A 66 -5.17 19.05 -6.33
N LYS A 67 -4.51 18.43 -5.35
CA LYS A 67 -3.75 19.14 -4.32
C LYS A 67 -2.49 19.78 -4.89
N ILE A 68 -1.75 19.07 -5.75
CA ILE A 68 -0.54 19.59 -6.42
C ILE A 68 -0.87 20.80 -7.30
N LYS A 69 -1.96 20.77 -8.08
CA LYS A 69 -2.39 21.90 -8.92
C LYS A 69 -2.60 23.21 -8.13
N ARG A 70 -2.98 23.11 -6.85
CA ARG A 70 -3.15 24.27 -5.96
C ARG A 70 -1.82 24.89 -5.55
N TYR A 71 -0.73 24.12 -5.52
CA TYR A 71 0.62 24.62 -5.25
C TYR A 71 1.23 25.16 -6.55
N LYS A 72 1.00 26.45 -6.84
CA LYS A 72 1.45 27.11 -8.08
C LYS A 72 2.97 27.34 -8.20
N THR A 73 3.79 26.91 -7.23
CA THR A 73 5.17 27.39 -7.07
C THR A 73 6.17 26.32 -6.61
N THR A 74 6.12 25.12 -7.17
CA THR A 74 7.22 24.13 -7.03
C THR A 74 7.99 24.00 -8.34
N PRO A 75 9.35 24.02 -8.32
CA PRO A 75 10.13 23.70 -9.50
C PRO A 75 9.73 22.32 -10.02
N LYS A 76 9.65 22.17 -11.34
CA LYS A 76 9.25 20.93 -12.05
C LYS A 76 10.31 19.82 -11.94
N LEU A 77 10.78 19.51 -10.74
CA LEU A 77 11.69 18.41 -10.49
C LEU A 77 10.86 17.21 -9.98
N MET A 78 10.46 16.34 -10.90
CA MET A 78 9.95 15.01 -10.52
C MET A 78 11.16 14.10 -10.33
N CYS A 79 11.39 13.66 -9.09
CA CYS A 79 12.38 12.64 -8.76
C CYS A 79 11.68 11.29 -8.68
N SER A 80 12.05 10.35 -9.55
CA SER A 80 11.76 8.93 -9.35
C SER A 80 12.84 8.33 -8.45
N PHE A 81 12.44 7.70 -7.36
CA PHE A 81 13.32 6.79 -6.62
C PHE A 81 13.22 5.42 -7.29
N ASP A 82 14.31 4.96 -7.90
CA ASP A 82 14.47 3.57 -8.38
C ASP A 82 14.74 2.63 -7.21
#